data_AF-A0A940TGN4-F1
#
_entry.id   AF-A0A940TGN4-F1
#
_cell.length_a   1.000
_cell.length_b   1.000
_cell.length_c   1.000
_cell.angle_alpha   90.00
_cell.angle_beta   90.00
_cell.angle_gamma   90.00
#
_symmetry.space_group_name_H-M   'P 1'
#
loop_
_entity.id
_entity.type
_entity.pdbx_description
1 polymer ?
#
loop_
_entity_poly.entity_id
_entity_poly.type
_entity_poly.pdbx_seq_one_letter_code
_entity_poly.pdbx_strand_id
1 'polypeptide(L)'
;TRYAYLSLTGQNCKITDVEIKVDSEPVRRDYIPRIAPEVSFIDVPAGDVPNIQLDGWRTAATAGIELKDLMQISFHSFSLPTARLIWHCPFVSIFSSDDGLIGGPNFREFALIRLDGESWEEDSFASNRIITNKSEDFGNWDEWKRKNKEGLDVDIRIKHVGDTITVSSENAGIGFRNVTTIRADVPKLYVALTGDQCAITNIRIR
;
A
#
# COMPACT_ATOMS: atom_id res chain seq x y z
N THR A 1 10.83 -7.32 7.56
CA THR A 1 12.26 -7.16 7.93
C THR A 1 12.46 -5.73 8.41
N ARG A 2 13.07 -5.51 9.58
CA ARG A 2 13.45 -4.15 10.03
C ARG A 2 14.87 -3.89 9.52
N TYR A 3 15.05 -2.83 8.74
CA TYR A 3 16.37 -2.43 8.27
C TYR A 3 17.07 -1.61 9.36
N ALA A 4 18.35 -1.90 9.62
CA ALA A 4 19.22 -1.06 10.42
C ALA A 4 20.12 -0.29 9.47
N TYR A 5 20.05 1.04 9.51
CA TYR A 5 20.94 1.91 8.76
C TYR A 5 21.94 2.52 9.73
N LEU A 6 23.23 2.43 9.40
CA LEU A 6 24.31 3.02 10.18
C LEU A 6 25.01 4.09 9.34
N SER A 7 24.99 5.34 9.83
CA SER A 7 25.75 6.45 9.23
C SER A 7 26.88 6.85 10.18
N LEU A 8 28.12 6.66 9.74
CA LEU A 8 29.32 7.04 10.49
C LEU A 8 29.95 8.28 9.83
N THR A 9 30.18 9.34 10.60
CA THR A 9 30.77 10.59 10.12
C THR A 9 31.73 11.18 11.16
N GLY A 10 32.76 11.90 10.72
CA GLY A 10 33.72 12.58 11.59
C GLY A 10 34.77 13.37 10.80
N GLN A 11 35.03 14.61 11.20
CA GLN A 11 36.09 15.42 10.61
C GLN A 11 37.45 14.97 11.17
N ASN A 12 38.41 14.69 10.29
CA ASN A 12 39.74 14.15 10.62
C ASN A 12 39.74 12.76 11.27
N CYS A 13 38.71 11.95 11.03
CA CYS A 13 38.66 10.56 11.49
C CYS A 13 39.00 9.58 10.37
N LYS A 14 39.64 8.45 10.74
CA LYS A 14 39.73 7.26 9.89
C LYS A 14 38.87 6.18 10.54
N ILE A 15 37.80 5.78 9.85
CA ILE A 15 36.90 4.72 10.29
C ILE A 15 37.38 3.44 9.61
N THR A 16 37.78 2.45 10.39
CA THR A 16 38.17 1.11 9.93
C THR A 16 37.45 0.06 10.77
N ASP A 17 37.48 -1.20 10.31
CA ASP A 17 37.03 -2.36 11.09
C ASP A 17 35.53 -2.37 11.46
N VAL A 18 34.68 -1.89 10.56
CA VAL A 18 33.21 -1.97 10.72
C VAL A 18 32.75 -3.39 10.38
N GLU A 19 32.26 -4.11 11.39
CA GLU A 19 31.71 -5.46 11.26
C GLU A 19 30.22 -5.46 11.64
N ILE A 20 29.39 -6.13 10.83
CA ILE A 20 27.98 -6.38 11.13
C ILE A 20 27.82 -7.89 11.34
N LYS A 21 27.41 -8.28 12.56
CA LYS A 21 27.05 -9.67 12.88
C LYS A 21 25.54 -9.78 12.99
N VAL A 22 24.98 -10.72 12.25
CA VAL A 22 23.56 -11.07 12.30
C VAL A 22 23.47 -12.51 12.78
N ASP A 23 22.79 -12.73 13.91
CA ASP A 23 22.54 -14.09 14.39
C ASP A 23 21.66 -14.86 13.41
N SER A 24 21.92 -16.16 13.28
CA SER A 24 21.13 -17.07 12.44
C SER A 24 19.72 -17.31 12.99
N GLU A 25 19.55 -17.16 14.30
CA GLU A 25 18.27 -17.35 14.96
C GLU A 25 17.52 -16.03 15.08
N PRO A 26 16.30 -15.92 14.52
CA PRO A 26 15.50 -14.73 14.71
C PRO A 26 15.05 -14.64 16.17
N VAL A 27 15.23 -13.47 16.76
CA VAL A 27 14.64 -13.17 18.07
C VAL A 27 13.11 -13.11 17.95
N ARG A 28 12.42 -13.46 19.04
CA ARG A 28 10.96 -13.35 19.10
C ARG A 28 10.50 -11.91 18.89
N ARG A 29 9.27 -11.72 18.39
CA ARG A 29 8.70 -10.39 18.14
C ARG A 29 8.61 -9.51 19.39
N ASP A 30 8.52 -10.14 20.57
CA ASP A 30 8.46 -9.52 21.89
C ASP A 30 9.83 -9.42 22.59
N TYR A 31 10.93 -9.76 21.90
CA TYR A 31 12.28 -9.72 22.47
C TYR A 31 12.67 -8.33 22.99
N ILE A 32 12.27 -7.28 22.27
CA ILE A 32 12.34 -5.90 22.76
C ILE A 32 10.94 -5.51 23.25
N PRO A 33 10.72 -5.34 24.56
CA PRO A 33 9.41 -5.02 25.09
C PRO A 33 8.98 -3.62 24.63
N ARG A 34 7.69 -3.45 24.32
CA ARG A 34 7.13 -2.12 24.04
C ARG A 34 7.08 -1.31 25.33
N ILE A 35 7.47 -0.04 25.25
CA ILE A 35 7.33 0.93 26.35
C ILE A 35 5.91 1.52 26.45
N ALA A 36 5.03 1.18 25.50
CA ALA A 36 3.65 1.63 25.45
C ALA A 36 2.75 0.57 24.80
N PRO A 37 1.45 0.54 25.14
CA PRO A 37 0.48 -0.34 24.50
C PRO A 37 0.49 -0.21 22.97
N GLU A 38 0.09 -1.28 22.31
CA GLU A 38 -0.23 -1.21 20.89
C GLU A 38 -1.50 -0.38 20.70
N VAL A 39 -1.45 0.56 19.77
CA VAL A 39 -2.60 1.40 19.42
C VAL A 39 -3.17 0.86 18.12
N SER A 40 -4.42 0.42 18.16
CA SER A 40 -5.19 -0.05 17.01
C SER A 40 -6.17 1.03 16.58
N PHE A 41 -6.22 1.30 15.29
CA PHE A 41 -7.20 2.18 14.65
C PHE A 41 -8.22 1.39 13.81
N ILE A 42 -8.21 0.06 13.95
CA ILE A 42 -9.04 -0.87 13.17
C ILE A 42 -10.09 -1.61 14.00
N ASP A 43 -10.21 -1.27 15.28
CA ASP A 43 -11.19 -1.81 16.24
C ASP A 43 -12.59 -1.20 16.00
N VAL A 44 -13.03 -1.28 14.74
CA VAL A 44 -14.32 -0.82 14.22
C VAL A 44 -14.95 -1.95 13.40
N PRO A 45 -16.27 -1.91 13.12
CA PRO A 45 -16.92 -2.95 12.32
C PRO A 45 -16.19 -3.21 10.99
N ALA A 46 -15.94 -4.48 10.72
CA ALA A 46 -15.33 -4.90 9.46
C ALA A 46 -16.33 -4.83 8.30
N GLY A 47 -15.76 -4.80 7.09
CA GLY A 47 -16.51 -4.87 5.85
C GLY A 47 -16.77 -6.30 5.39
N ASP A 48 -16.71 -6.50 4.09
CA ASP A 48 -16.70 -7.83 3.46
C ASP A 48 -15.32 -8.50 3.60
N VAL A 49 -14.29 -7.69 3.90
CA VAL A 49 -12.90 -8.09 4.16
C VAL A 49 -12.46 -7.53 5.53
N PRO A 50 -11.60 -8.23 6.29
CA PRO A 50 -11.06 -7.72 7.54
C PRO A 50 -10.35 -6.37 7.39
N ASN A 51 -10.49 -5.51 8.40
CA ASN A 51 -9.75 -4.26 8.49
C ASN A 51 -8.24 -4.53 8.65
N ILE A 52 -7.39 -3.64 8.13
CA ILE A 52 -5.93 -3.77 8.24
C ILE A 52 -5.30 -2.45 8.70
N GLN A 53 -4.26 -2.56 9.53
CA GLN A 53 -3.41 -1.45 9.93
C GLN A 53 -2.00 -1.69 9.42
N LEU A 54 -1.41 -0.66 8.82
CA LEU A 54 -0.06 -0.68 8.30
C LEU A 54 0.79 0.30 9.11
N ASP A 55 1.62 -0.24 10.00
CA ASP A 55 2.55 0.56 10.81
C ASP A 55 3.80 1.01 10.02
N GLY A 56 3.87 0.68 8.73
CA GLY A 56 4.97 1.01 7.84
C GLY A 56 4.74 0.43 6.44
N TRP A 57 5.65 0.76 5.53
CA TRP A 57 5.60 0.38 4.12
C TRP A 57 5.25 -1.10 3.93
N ARG A 58 4.01 -1.34 3.44
CA ARG A 58 3.47 -2.65 3.06
C ARG A 58 3.63 -3.72 4.15
N THR A 59 3.49 -3.32 5.42
CA THR A 59 3.64 -4.22 6.58
C THR A 59 2.45 -5.16 6.78
N ALA A 60 1.30 -4.85 6.17
CA ALA A 60 0.12 -5.70 6.11
C ALA A 60 -0.58 -5.54 4.76
N ALA A 61 -1.47 -6.46 4.44
CA ALA A 61 -2.32 -6.40 3.26
C ALA A 61 -3.60 -7.21 3.49
N THR A 62 -4.64 -6.93 2.71
CA THR A 62 -5.79 -7.83 2.63
C THR A 62 -5.38 -9.12 1.90
N ALA A 63 -6.18 -10.18 2.07
CA ALA A 63 -6.17 -11.25 1.08
C ALA A 63 -6.53 -10.68 -0.30
N GLY A 64 -6.01 -11.31 -1.35
CA GLY A 64 -6.33 -10.97 -2.73
C GLY A 64 -7.78 -11.27 -3.05
N ILE A 65 -8.46 -10.28 -3.61
CA ILE A 65 -9.80 -10.40 -4.16
C ILE A 65 -9.64 -10.68 -5.65
N GLU A 66 -10.22 -11.78 -6.14
CA GLU A 66 -10.13 -12.14 -7.56
C GLU A 66 -10.78 -11.04 -8.43
N LEU A 67 -10.04 -10.57 -9.44
CA LEU A 67 -10.48 -9.50 -10.33
C LEU A 67 -11.61 -9.97 -11.25
N LYS A 68 -12.66 -9.16 -11.33
CA LYS A 68 -13.77 -9.31 -12.27
C LYS A 68 -13.74 -8.21 -13.34
N ASP A 69 -14.50 -8.39 -14.41
CA ASP A 69 -14.60 -7.43 -15.53
C ASP A 69 -14.91 -5.99 -15.06
N LEU A 70 -15.80 -5.87 -14.07
CA LEU A 70 -16.12 -4.61 -13.42
C LEU A 70 -16.32 -4.89 -11.92
N MET A 71 -15.62 -4.13 -11.09
CA MET A 71 -15.82 -4.17 -9.64
C MET A 71 -15.48 -2.82 -9.01
N GLN A 72 -16.03 -2.59 -7.82
CA GLN A 72 -15.74 -1.43 -6.99
C GLN A 72 -15.32 -1.88 -5.60
N ILE A 73 -14.28 -1.25 -5.06
CA ILE A 73 -13.85 -1.44 -3.68
C ILE A 73 -14.01 -0.10 -2.97
N SER A 74 -14.89 -0.05 -1.97
CA SER A 74 -15.09 1.13 -1.13
C SER A 74 -14.56 0.87 0.27
N PHE A 75 -13.85 1.82 0.87
CA PHE A 75 -13.32 1.68 2.22
C PHE A 75 -13.17 3.04 2.89
N HIS A 76 -13.01 3.02 4.21
CA HIS A 76 -12.58 4.16 4.99
C HIS A 76 -11.07 4.08 5.22
N SER A 77 -10.36 5.18 5.01
CA SER A 77 -8.91 5.31 5.16
C SER A 77 -8.57 6.36 6.19
N PHE A 78 -7.66 6.04 7.10
CA PHE A 78 -7.15 6.95 8.13
C PHE A 78 -5.62 6.86 8.20
N SER A 79 -4.91 7.97 8.06
CA SER A 79 -3.46 8.00 8.27
C SER A 79 -3.12 7.98 9.76
N LEU A 80 -2.17 7.13 10.16
CA LEU A 80 -1.76 7.01 11.56
C LEU A 80 -1.21 8.34 12.10
N PRO A 81 -1.29 8.60 13.42
CA PRO A 81 -0.78 9.84 14.00
C PRO A 81 0.69 10.15 13.66
N THR A 82 1.50 9.09 13.53
CA THR A 82 2.92 9.13 13.15
C THR A 82 3.16 9.48 11.68
N ALA A 83 2.13 9.45 10.84
CA ALA A 83 2.25 9.77 9.44
C ALA A 83 2.59 11.24 9.21
N ARG A 84 3.47 11.54 8.25
CA ARG A 84 3.91 12.94 7.98
C ARG A 84 4.16 13.24 6.51
N LEU A 85 4.07 12.24 5.64
CA LEU A 85 4.45 12.30 4.24
C LEU A 85 3.22 12.01 3.37
N ILE A 86 3.20 12.51 2.15
CA ILE A 86 2.05 12.33 1.23
C ILE A 86 1.85 10.87 0.82
N TRP A 87 2.94 10.09 0.81
CA TRP A 87 2.92 8.66 0.49
C TRP A 87 2.49 7.75 1.64
N HIS A 88 2.21 8.32 2.82
CA HIS A 88 1.62 7.56 3.92
C HIS A 88 0.11 7.45 3.73
N CYS A 89 -0.28 6.58 2.80
CA CYS A 89 -1.66 6.40 2.40
C CYS A 89 -1.90 4.94 1.96
N PRO A 90 -3.17 4.55 1.74
CA PRO A 90 -3.51 3.27 1.14
C PRO A 90 -2.98 3.11 -0.28
N PHE A 91 -2.64 1.86 -0.63
CA PHE A 91 -2.26 1.43 -1.96
C PHE A 91 -3.19 0.31 -2.44
N VAL A 92 -3.35 0.24 -3.76
CA VAL A 92 -4.01 -0.84 -4.50
C VAL A 92 -2.92 -1.63 -5.21
N SER A 93 -2.82 -2.93 -4.89
CA SER A 93 -1.89 -3.87 -5.51
C SER A 93 -2.65 -4.78 -6.47
N ILE A 94 -2.21 -4.85 -7.72
CA ILE A 94 -2.72 -5.77 -8.74
C ILE A 94 -1.65 -6.83 -8.98
N PHE A 95 -1.99 -8.10 -8.73
CA PHE A 95 -0.99 -9.17 -8.69
C PHE A 95 -1.56 -10.53 -9.08
N SER A 96 -0.67 -11.50 -9.26
CA SER A 96 -0.98 -12.94 -9.33
C SER A 96 -0.16 -13.68 -8.27
N SER A 97 -0.70 -14.77 -7.75
CA SER A 97 -0.04 -15.71 -6.82
C SER A 97 -0.88 -16.99 -6.76
N ASP A 98 -0.30 -18.09 -6.32
CA ASP A 98 -1.00 -19.38 -6.26
C ASP A 98 -2.09 -19.41 -5.18
N ASP A 99 -1.88 -18.69 -4.07
CA ASP A 99 -2.75 -18.67 -2.90
C ASP A 99 -3.59 -17.39 -2.77
N GLY A 100 -3.44 -16.45 -3.70
CA GLY A 100 -4.11 -15.16 -3.66
C GLY A 100 -3.57 -14.22 -2.57
N LEU A 101 -2.36 -14.43 -2.06
CA LEU A 101 -1.75 -13.60 -1.02
C LEU A 101 -0.57 -12.76 -1.55
N ILE A 102 -0.43 -11.54 -1.04
CA ILE A 102 0.77 -10.73 -1.31
C ILE A 102 2.00 -11.45 -0.75
N GLY A 103 3.01 -11.67 -1.59
CA GLY A 103 4.23 -12.39 -1.25
C GLY A 103 4.06 -13.92 -1.13
N GLY A 104 2.92 -14.47 -1.56
CA GLY A 104 2.69 -15.91 -1.65
C GLY A 104 3.54 -16.62 -2.72
N PRO A 105 3.39 -17.94 -2.87
CA PRO A 105 4.06 -18.69 -3.93
C PRO A 105 3.74 -18.15 -5.33
N ASN A 106 4.77 -18.06 -6.17
CA ASN A 106 4.69 -17.49 -7.53
C ASN A 106 4.10 -16.07 -7.58
N PHE A 107 4.25 -15.30 -6.49
CA PHE A 107 3.79 -13.92 -6.44
C PHE A 107 4.45 -13.06 -7.52
N ARG A 108 3.62 -12.33 -8.26
CA ARG A 108 4.02 -11.33 -9.25
C ARG A 108 3.10 -10.13 -9.15
N GLU A 109 3.67 -8.95 -8.89
CA GLU A 109 2.94 -7.70 -8.84
C GLU A 109 3.04 -6.95 -10.17
N PHE A 110 1.89 -6.61 -10.74
CA PHE A 110 1.80 -5.91 -12.02
C PHE A 110 1.63 -4.40 -11.85
N ALA A 111 1.00 -3.97 -10.76
CA ALA A 111 0.81 -2.56 -10.45
C ALA A 111 0.71 -2.35 -8.95
N LEU A 112 1.39 -1.31 -8.46
CA LEU A 112 1.17 -0.76 -7.13
C LEU A 112 0.75 0.70 -7.29
N ILE A 113 -0.49 1.02 -6.94
CA ILE A 113 -1.12 2.33 -7.16
C ILE A 113 -1.42 2.97 -5.82
N ARG A 114 -0.94 4.18 -5.59
CA ARG A 114 -1.10 4.89 -4.31
C ARG A 114 -2.19 5.95 -4.40
N LEU A 115 -2.90 6.20 -3.30
CA LEU A 115 -4.00 7.16 -3.30
C LEU A 115 -3.57 8.61 -3.57
N ASP A 116 -2.31 8.95 -3.37
CA ASP A 116 -1.77 10.25 -3.77
C ASP A 116 -1.52 10.38 -5.29
N GLY A 117 -1.91 9.37 -6.07
CA GLY A 117 -1.89 9.41 -7.53
C GLY A 117 -0.52 9.08 -8.13
N GLU A 118 0.32 8.38 -7.39
CA GLU A 118 1.54 7.74 -7.92
C GLU A 118 1.29 6.25 -8.19
N SER A 119 2.01 5.68 -9.16
CA SER A 119 2.04 4.24 -9.36
C SER A 119 3.45 3.76 -9.69
N TRP A 120 3.77 2.54 -9.31
CA TRP A 120 5.06 1.92 -9.62
C TRP A 120 4.92 0.80 -10.65
N GLU A 121 5.96 0.66 -11.46
CA GLU A 121 6.18 -0.47 -12.34
C GLU A 121 7.16 -1.42 -11.66
N GLU A 122 6.68 -2.59 -11.25
CA GLU A 122 7.53 -3.59 -10.57
C GLU A 122 7.94 -4.76 -11.48
N ASP A 123 7.37 -4.88 -12.69
CA ASP A 123 7.50 -6.10 -13.48
C ASP A 123 7.58 -5.85 -15.01
N SER A 124 8.51 -6.54 -15.68
CA SER A 124 8.75 -6.43 -17.13
C SER A 124 7.60 -6.96 -18.00
N PHE A 125 6.69 -7.73 -17.41
CA PHE A 125 5.50 -8.28 -18.02
C PHE A 125 4.26 -7.39 -17.79
N ALA A 126 4.42 -6.19 -17.25
CA ALA A 126 3.37 -5.19 -17.25
C ALA A 126 3.90 -3.82 -17.66
N SER A 127 3.00 -2.95 -18.09
CA SER A 127 3.26 -1.52 -18.25
C SER A 127 2.16 -0.72 -17.57
N ASN A 128 2.52 0.30 -16.81
CA ASN A 128 1.60 1.12 -16.05
C ASN A 128 1.62 2.56 -16.55
N ARG A 129 0.43 3.07 -16.87
CA ARG A 129 0.25 4.48 -17.20
C ARG A 129 -0.74 5.11 -16.24
N ILE A 130 -0.24 5.95 -15.34
CA ILE A 130 -1.08 6.76 -14.46
C ILE A 130 -1.24 8.17 -15.00
N ILE A 131 -2.46 8.68 -14.90
CA ILE A 131 -2.79 10.09 -15.10
C ILE A 131 -3.43 10.57 -13.79
N THR A 132 -2.90 11.66 -13.27
CA THR A 132 -3.35 12.26 -12.01
C THR A 132 -3.73 13.70 -12.25
N ASN A 133 -4.93 14.06 -11.82
CA ASN A 133 -5.50 15.40 -11.93
C ASN A 133 -5.82 15.93 -10.54
N LYS A 134 -5.61 17.24 -10.36
CA LYS A 134 -6.03 17.97 -9.16
C LYS A 134 -7.31 18.70 -9.49
N SER A 135 -8.39 18.41 -8.78
CA SER A 135 -9.63 19.17 -8.89
C SER A 135 -9.52 20.48 -8.10
N GLU A 136 -10.56 21.31 -8.19
CA GLU A 136 -10.67 22.55 -7.42
C GLU A 136 -10.67 22.28 -5.90
N ASP A 137 -11.10 21.10 -5.48
CA ASP A 137 -11.19 20.67 -4.07
C ASP A 137 -9.87 20.19 -3.45
N PHE A 138 -8.80 20.09 -4.26
CA PHE A 138 -7.49 19.62 -3.80
C PHE A 138 -6.86 20.57 -2.76
N GLY A 139 -7.01 21.88 -2.98
CA GLY A 139 -6.32 22.91 -2.20
C GLY A 139 -4.80 22.83 -2.38
N ASN A 140 -4.15 21.97 -1.58
CA ASN A 140 -2.72 21.66 -1.67
C ASN A 140 -2.40 20.35 -0.93
N TRP A 141 -1.14 19.91 -1.01
CA TRP A 141 -0.69 18.67 -0.37
C TRP A 141 -0.76 18.67 1.16
N ASP A 142 -0.64 19.82 1.81
CA ASP A 142 -0.77 19.90 3.28
C ASP A 142 -2.23 19.71 3.69
N GLU A 143 -3.16 20.29 2.94
CA GLU A 143 -4.59 20.07 3.14
C GLU A 143 -4.98 18.61 2.84
N TRP A 144 -4.48 18.04 1.75
CA TRP A 144 -4.70 16.63 1.42
C TRP A 144 -4.19 15.69 2.53
N LYS A 145 -3.00 15.95 3.08
CA LYS A 145 -2.46 15.19 4.23
C LYS A 145 -3.33 15.35 5.47
N ARG A 146 -3.83 16.57 5.75
CA ARG A 146 -4.73 16.82 6.88
C ARG A 146 -6.02 16.01 6.73
N LYS A 147 -6.66 16.04 5.56
CA LYS A 147 -7.86 15.26 5.26
C LYS A 147 -7.60 13.74 5.40
N ASN A 148 -6.48 13.23 4.89
CA ASN A 148 -6.09 11.83 5.06
C ASN A 148 -5.88 11.43 6.53
N LYS A 149 -5.38 12.34 7.37
CA LYS A 149 -5.26 12.12 8.83
C LYS A 149 -6.59 12.18 9.56
N GLU A 150 -7.57 12.94 9.05
CA GLU A 150 -8.90 13.01 9.65
C GLU A 150 -9.76 11.79 9.31
N GLY A 151 -9.48 11.17 8.16
CA GLY A 151 -10.21 10.04 7.63
C GLY A 151 -10.91 10.40 6.33
N LEU A 152 -10.89 9.48 5.37
CA LEU A 152 -11.50 9.64 4.05
C LEU A 152 -12.24 8.38 3.66
N ASP A 153 -13.46 8.53 3.14
CA ASP A 153 -14.12 7.46 2.40
C ASP A 153 -13.59 7.47 0.96
N VAL A 154 -13.20 6.30 0.48
CA VAL A 154 -12.51 6.10 -0.79
C VAL A 154 -13.24 5.06 -1.62
N ASP A 155 -13.42 5.36 -2.90
CA ASP A 155 -14.04 4.47 -3.89
C ASP A 155 -13.07 4.18 -5.03
N ILE A 156 -12.56 2.95 -5.06
CA ILE A 156 -11.74 2.43 -6.16
C ILE A 156 -12.65 1.75 -7.17
N ARG A 157 -12.62 2.21 -8.43
CA ARG A 157 -13.30 1.56 -9.55
C ARG A 157 -12.29 0.80 -10.39
N ILE A 158 -12.54 -0.48 -10.62
CA ILE A 158 -11.67 -1.37 -11.39
C ILE A 158 -12.44 -1.92 -12.58
N LYS A 159 -11.85 -1.81 -13.77
CA LYS A 159 -12.36 -2.39 -15.01
C LYS A 159 -11.29 -3.28 -15.63
N HIS A 160 -11.60 -4.53 -15.86
CA HIS A 160 -10.72 -5.51 -16.49
C HIS A 160 -11.31 -5.91 -17.86
N VAL A 161 -10.57 -5.67 -18.95
CA VAL A 161 -10.97 -6.04 -20.31
C VAL A 161 -9.76 -6.55 -21.07
N GLY A 162 -9.82 -7.83 -21.46
CA GLY A 162 -8.71 -8.48 -22.16
C GLY A 162 -7.45 -8.51 -21.29
N ASP A 163 -6.38 -7.89 -21.77
CA ASP A 163 -5.09 -7.77 -21.08
C ASP A 163 -4.95 -6.49 -20.24
N THR A 164 -6.00 -5.67 -20.20
CA THR A 164 -5.93 -4.31 -19.68
C THR A 164 -6.81 -4.15 -18.44
N ILE A 165 -6.19 -3.63 -17.37
CA ILE A 165 -6.85 -3.28 -16.12
C ILE A 165 -6.80 -1.77 -15.99
N THR A 166 -7.96 -1.15 -15.78
CA THR A 166 -8.06 0.28 -15.42
C THR A 166 -8.49 0.38 -13.98
N VAL A 167 -7.69 1.06 -13.17
CA VAL A 167 -8.03 1.44 -11.79
C VAL A 167 -8.20 2.96 -11.73
N SER A 168 -9.28 3.43 -11.12
CA SER A 168 -9.53 4.86 -10.96
C SER A 168 -10.18 5.18 -9.63
N SER A 169 -9.87 6.36 -9.10
CA SER A 169 -10.44 6.88 -7.85
C SER A 169 -10.32 8.39 -7.82
N GLU A 170 -11.11 9.02 -6.96
CA GLU A 170 -10.91 10.39 -6.52
C GLU A 170 -10.90 10.43 -4.99
N ASN A 171 -9.97 11.17 -4.39
CA ASN A 171 -9.88 11.33 -2.94
C ASN A 171 -9.31 12.71 -2.60
N ALA A 172 -10.01 13.48 -1.77
CA ALA A 172 -9.58 14.81 -1.32
C ALA A 172 -9.08 15.72 -2.47
N GLY A 173 -9.78 15.69 -3.61
CA GLY A 173 -9.44 16.46 -4.81
C GLY A 173 -8.30 15.92 -5.68
N ILE A 174 -7.72 14.78 -5.33
CA ILE A 174 -6.82 14.00 -6.20
C ILE A 174 -7.62 12.94 -6.93
N GLY A 175 -7.80 13.13 -8.24
CA GLY A 175 -8.34 12.12 -9.14
C GLY A 175 -7.22 11.40 -9.87
N PHE A 176 -7.23 10.07 -9.91
CA PHE A 176 -6.29 9.31 -10.71
C PHE A 176 -6.98 8.24 -11.56
N ARG A 177 -6.32 7.92 -12.68
CA ARG A 177 -6.62 6.77 -13.53
C ARG A 177 -5.31 6.09 -13.89
N ASN A 178 -5.12 4.88 -13.41
CA ASN A 178 -4.04 4.01 -13.81
C ASN A 178 -4.55 2.97 -14.81
N VAL A 179 -3.79 2.75 -15.88
CA VAL A 179 -4.01 1.69 -16.86
C VAL A 179 -2.81 0.76 -16.83
N THR A 180 -3.03 -0.48 -16.44
CA THR A 180 -2.06 -1.57 -16.44
C THR A 180 -2.36 -2.48 -17.63
N THR A 181 -1.37 -2.70 -18.49
CA THR A 181 -1.46 -3.71 -19.57
C THR A 181 -0.54 -4.88 -19.23
N ILE A 182 -1.11 -6.06 -19.10
CA ILE A 182 -0.41 -7.29 -18.73
C ILE A 182 0.03 -8.03 -20.01
N ARG A 183 1.32 -8.33 -20.11
CA ARG A 183 1.97 -9.03 -21.22
C ARG A 183 2.37 -10.47 -20.88
N ALA A 184 1.92 -10.97 -19.74
CA ALA A 184 2.10 -12.34 -19.31
C ALA A 184 0.78 -13.11 -19.40
N ASP A 185 0.88 -14.39 -19.74
CA ASP A 185 -0.22 -15.32 -19.52
C ASP A 185 -0.29 -15.63 -18.02
N VAL A 186 -1.33 -15.12 -17.36
CA VAL A 186 -1.57 -15.29 -15.93
C VAL A 186 -2.94 -15.89 -15.70
N PRO A 187 -3.04 -17.03 -15.00
CA PRO A 187 -4.29 -17.77 -14.89
C PRO A 187 -5.32 -17.03 -14.03
N LYS A 188 -4.85 -16.29 -13.02
CA LYS A 188 -5.68 -15.53 -12.09
C LYS A 188 -5.02 -14.23 -11.71
N LEU A 189 -5.86 -13.21 -11.57
CA LEU A 189 -5.47 -11.89 -11.13
C LEU A 189 -6.25 -11.49 -9.90
N TYR A 190 -5.55 -10.83 -9.00
CA TYR A 190 -6.07 -10.41 -7.70
C TYR A 190 -5.81 -8.92 -7.51
N VAL A 191 -6.68 -8.32 -6.71
CA VAL A 191 -6.47 -7.00 -6.13
C VAL A 191 -6.43 -7.09 -4.61
N ALA A 192 -5.46 -6.44 -3.99
CA ALA A 192 -5.39 -6.29 -2.54
C ALA A 192 -5.17 -4.84 -2.14
N LEU A 193 -5.65 -4.49 -0.94
CA LEU A 193 -5.35 -3.22 -0.31
C LEU A 193 -4.12 -3.39 0.61
N THR A 194 -3.19 -2.46 0.49
CA THR A 194 -2.01 -2.32 1.36
C THR A 194 -1.74 -0.81 1.54
N GLY A 195 -0.53 -0.37 1.86
CA GLY A 195 -0.28 1.05 2.16
C GLY A 195 1.01 1.31 2.93
N ASP A 196 1.08 2.50 3.51
CA ASP A 196 2.11 2.89 4.47
C ASP A 196 1.50 3.80 5.52
N GLN A 197 1.74 3.50 6.80
CA GLN A 197 1.34 4.36 7.93
C GLN A 197 -0.15 4.76 7.91
N CYS A 198 -1.04 3.82 7.61
CA CYS A 198 -2.48 4.03 7.56
C CYS A 198 -3.29 2.83 8.08
N ALA A 199 -4.53 3.08 8.44
CA ALA A 199 -5.56 2.08 8.72
C ALA A 199 -6.61 2.10 7.60
N ILE A 200 -7.03 0.92 7.16
CA ILE A 200 -8.02 0.72 6.11
C ILE A 200 -9.15 -0.13 6.70
N THR A 201 -10.35 0.44 6.78
CA THR A 201 -11.49 -0.13 7.48
C THR A 201 -12.75 -0.12 6.64
N ASN A 202 -13.77 -0.88 7.07
CA ASN A 202 -15.08 -0.97 6.39
C ASN A 202 -14.96 -1.28 4.89
N ILE A 203 -14.08 -2.22 4.55
CA ILE A 203 -13.76 -2.57 3.15
C ILE A 203 -14.92 -3.35 2.53
N ARG A 204 -15.58 -2.78 1.53
CA ARG A 204 -16.72 -3.40 0.81
C ARG A 204 -16.37 -3.66 -0.65
N ILE A 205 -16.88 -4.77 -1.17
CA ILE A 205 -16.68 -5.20 -2.56
C ILE A 205 -18.05 -5.18 -3.25
N ARG A 206 -18.13 -4.50 -4.40
CA ARG A 206 -19.35 -4.38 -5.22
C ARG A 206 -19.09 -4.77 -6.66
#